data_AF-A0A7C0ZDA8-F1
#
_entry.id   AF-A0A7C0ZDA8-F1
#
_cell.length_a   1.000
_cell.length_b   1.000
_cell.length_c   1.000
_cell.angle_alpha   90.00
_cell.angle_beta   90.00
_cell.angle_gamma   90.00
#
_symmetry.space_group_name_H-M   'P 1'
#
loop_
_entity.id
_entity.type
_entity.pdbx_description
1 polymer ?
#
loop_
_entity_poly.entity_id
_entity_poly.type
_entity_poly.pdbx_seq_one_letter_code
_entity_poly.pdbx_strand_id
1 'polypeptide(L)'
;MRERISKSLEALEARWTTVTIDHGELCFKKPYLEGDISITTYDTLLYTFYGLRTLGHHILLPVGKAASSLIVMDEAQLLQDNFWYSMALLPSHVHTLLSLGAKMVVMTATMPPPLKRELLDGYGMPKDVKAECIEAEDKPSRGEIEVELRRETLPVEEEALRETLEECDPPILIVLNKVAKAVEVYRALKKLQIRGGLPEDVTIRLLHSRLRRGMRSEIEEALEREGEGDSNLILISTQVIEAGLDYNFRTLITELSPVDSLIQRIGRIARRRGVKGRAIIYLDLEASRNIYPDAIIEGTLRAVERCGAELSEAPSNLEVSSELLGDVYTEDAVKSLQKDVRSDIWRVRGLIKGFPETLLLRVRPRSMGENLIRLGCEIRCWLADREYENRIMCGEEVEVRLDDYHQNIISLSMLKLSDRQPEIPEAIIHEVDGRRGVIKLEVKEKKNERGIVIVRGEWKTLRETFKVINRGNGELLFLL
;
A
#
# COMPACT_ATOMS: atom_id res chain seq x y z
N MET A 1 7.80 -14.24 1.53
CA MET A 1 8.63 -13.40 2.45
C MET A 1 9.27 -14.17 3.61
N ARG A 2 8.52 -14.86 4.48
CA ARG A 2 9.08 -15.64 5.61
C ARG A 2 10.20 -16.60 5.20
N GLU A 3 9.98 -17.35 4.12
CA GLU A 3 10.97 -18.29 3.59
C GLU A 3 12.21 -17.59 3.05
N ARG A 4 12.04 -16.47 2.32
CA ARG A 4 13.16 -15.66 1.81
C ARG A 4 14.06 -15.20 2.96
N ILE A 5 13.48 -14.67 4.03
CA ILE A 5 14.24 -14.21 5.20
C ILE A 5 14.86 -15.37 5.95
N SER A 6 14.15 -16.49 6.08
CA SER A 6 14.72 -17.70 6.70
C SER A 6 15.95 -18.20 5.94
N LYS A 7 15.91 -18.21 4.59
CA LYS A 7 17.05 -18.54 3.74
C LYS A 7 18.21 -17.55 3.92
N SER A 8 17.92 -16.24 3.96
CA SER A 8 18.95 -15.23 4.21
C SER A 8 19.60 -15.37 5.59
N LEU A 9 18.82 -15.67 6.63
CA LEU A 9 19.32 -15.90 7.99
C LEU A 9 20.16 -17.18 8.07
N GLU A 10 19.77 -18.22 7.35
CA GLU A 10 20.56 -19.45 7.25
C GLU A 10 21.93 -19.19 6.61
N ALA A 11 21.97 -18.37 5.55
CA ALA A 11 23.22 -17.95 4.90
C ALA A 11 24.11 -17.10 5.81
N LEU A 12 23.53 -16.40 6.79
CA LEU A 12 24.24 -15.62 7.81
C LEU A 12 24.55 -16.44 9.08
N GLU A 13 24.33 -17.76 9.07
CA GLU A 13 24.51 -18.66 10.22
C GLU A 13 23.63 -18.31 11.46
N ALA A 14 22.62 -17.46 11.28
CA ALA A 14 21.72 -16.97 12.33
C ALA A 14 20.47 -17.86 12.49
N ARG A 15 20.67 -19.18 12.60
CA ARG A 15 19.61 -20.21 12.51
C ARG A 15 18.60 -20.24 13.66
N TRP A 16 18.93 -19.62 14.80
CA TRP A 16 18.08 -19.58 16.00
C TRP A 16 17.25 -18.31 16.11
N THR A 17 17.29 -17.46 15.09
CA THR A 17 16.56 -16.19 15.03
C THR A 17 15.06 -16.46 14.85
N THR A 18 14.26 -15.93 15.76
CA THR A 18 12.80 -15.98 15.66
C THR A 18 12.29 -14.85 14.77
N VAL A 19 11.69 -15.20 13.64
CA VAL A 19 11.04 -14.25 12.72
C VAL A 19 9.53 -14.26 12.92
N THR A 20 8.98 -13.11 13.27
CA THR A 20 7.55 -12.89 13.43
C THR A 20 7.03 -11.97 12.35
N ILE A 21 5.85 -12.27 11.81
CA ILE A 21 5.17 -11.45 10.81
C ILE A 21 3.84 -10.98 11.40
N ASP A 22 3.64 -9.67 11.45
CA ASP A 22 2.37 -9.05 11.84
C ASP A 22 2.04 -7.90 10.88
N HIS A 23 1.26 -8.21 9.85
CA HIS A 23 0.73 -7.21 8.92
C HIS A 23 -0.61 -6.62 9.39
N GLY A 24 -0.94 -6.78 10.67
CA GLY A 24 -2.19 -6.28 11.22
C GLY A 24 -3.36 -7.22 11.01
N GLU A 25 -3.12 -8.48 10.59
CA GLU A 25 -4.17 -9.46 10.31
C GLU A 25 -5.03 -9.76 11.54
N LEU A 26 -6.24 -10.31 11.32
CA LEU A 26 -7.12 -10.82 12.38
C LEU A 26 -6.49 -12.07 13.01
N CYS A 27 -5.36 -11.91 13.67
CA CYS A 27 -4.71 -12.98 14.40
C CYS A 27 -5.30 -13.02 15.81
N PHE A 28 -5.79 -14.19 16.23
CA PHE A 28 -6.33 -14.41 17.58
C PHE A 28 -5.27 -14.22 18.68
N LYS A 29 -3.99 -14.18 18.31
CA LYS A 29 -2.86 -13.81 19.16
C LYS A 29 -2.06 -12.68 18.50
N LYS A 30 -2.04 -11.51 19.13
CA LYS A 30 -1.20 -10.39 18.68
C LYS A 30 0.20 -10.56 19.25
N PRO A 31 1.27 -10.56 18.43
CA PRO A 31 2.61 -10.86 18.91
C PRO A 31 3.27 -9.71 19.67
N TYR A 32 2.66 -8.54 19.85
CA TYR A 32 3.27 -7.42 20.61
C TYR A 32 4.71 -7.09 20.15
N LEU A 33 4.99 -7.13 18.85
CA LEU A 33 6.34 -6.98 18.27
C LEU A 33 7.38 -7.97 18.83
N GLU A 34 6.95 -9.19 19.19
CA GLU A 34 7.83 -10.26 19.67
C GLU A 34 8.59 -10.96 18.55
N GLY A 35 9.78 -11.47 18.88
CA GLY A 35 10.72 -12.08 17.95
C GLY A 35 12.01 -11.27 17.86
N ASP A 36 13.08 -11.93 17.43
CA ASP A 36 14.37 -11.29 17.16
C ASP A 36 14.27 -10.38 15.93
N ILE A 37 13.43 -10.77 14.96
CA ILE A 37 13.06 -9.97 13.80
C ILE A 37 11.53 -9.94 13.71
N SER A 38 10.97 -8.73 13.79
CA SER A 38 9.53 -8.49 13.58
C SER A 38 9.31 -7.76 12.26
N ILE A 39 8.57 -8.37 11.35
CA ILE A 39 8.19 -7.78 10.06
C ILE A 39 6.76 -7.30 10.19
N THR A 40 6.57 -6.00 10.03
CA THR A 40 5.27 -5.37 10.23
C THR A 40 4.99 -4.30 9.18
N THR A 41 3.72 -3.92 9.04
CA THR A 41 3.38 -2.66 8.35
C THR A 41 3.68 -1.46 9.23
N TYR A 42 3.79 -0.26 8.64
CA TYR A 42 3.90 1.02 9.38
C TYR A 42 2.77 1.18 10.40
N ASP A 43 1.54 0.90 9.96
CA ASP A 43 0.34 0.90 10.80
C ASP A 43 0.49 -0.05 11.99
N THR A 44 0.91 -1.28 11.74
CA THR A 44 1.09 -2.25 12.82
C THR A 44 2.13 -1.81 13.82
N LEU A 45 3.30 -1.33 13.36
CA LEU A 45 4.37 -0.86 14.23
C LEU A 45 3.89 0.30 15.11
N LEU A 46 3.41 1.37 14.50
CA LEU A 46 3.10 2.61 15.21
C LEU A 46 1.86 2.45 16.09
N TYR A 47 0.75 1.87 15.62
CA TYR A 47 -0.42 1.66 16.48
C TYR A 47 -0.12 0.68 17.64
N THR A 48 0.82 -0.25 17.48
CA THR A 48 1.26 -1.13 18.58
C THR A 48 2.16 -0.38 19.56
N PHE A 49 3.10 0.43 19.05
CA PHE A 49 3.97 1.29 19.85
C PHE A 49 3.18 2.29 20.71
N TYR A 50 2.16 2.94 20.16
CA TYR A 50 1.28 3.85 20.91
C TYR A 50 0.23 3.14 21.79
N GLY A 51 0.25 1.80 21.84
CA GLY A 51 -0.61 1.01 22.70
C GLY A 51 -2.07 0.91 22.26
N LEU A 52 -2.38 1.24 21.00
CA LEU A 52 -3.73 1.21 20.43
C LEU A 52 -4.15 -0.20 20.01
N ARG A 53 -3.21 -1.07 19.63
CA ARG A 53 -3.47 -2.50 19.34
C ARG A 53 -3.39 -3.41 20.56
N THR A 54 -2.87 -2.92 21.69
CA THR A 54 -2.61 -3.71 22.90
C THR A 54 -3.65 -3.44 23.99
N LEU A 55 -4.43 -4.47 24.36
CA LEU A 55 -5.39 -4.40 25.45
C LEU A 55 -4.71 -4.64 26.82
N GLY A 56 -5.15 -3.94 27.87
CA GLY A 56 -4.63 -4.07 29.25
C GLY A 56 -3.40 -3.20 29.59
N HIS A 57 -2.67 -3.61 30.64
CA HIS A 57 -1.54 -2.89 31.24
C HIS A 57 -0.20 -3.06 30.49
N HIS A 58 -0.22 -3.74 29.34
CA HIS A 58 0.99 -4.17 28.64
C HIS A 58 1.60 -3.14 27.69
N ILE A 59 1.17 -1.87 27.71
CA ILE A 59 1.68 -0.82 26.80
C ILE A 59 3.21 -0.63 26.88
N LEU A 60 3.80 -0.89 28.04
CA LEU A 60 5.25 -0.78 28.23
C LEU A 60 6.03 -1.86 27.46
N LEU A 61 5.44 -3.01 27.17
CA LEU A 61 6.10 -4.09 26.44
C LEU A 61 6.41 -3.73 24.99
N PRO A 62 5.44 -3.35 24.14
CA PRO A 62 5.75 -2.97 22.76
C PRO A 62 6.59 -1.70 22.69
N VAL A 63 6.40 -0.74 23.63
CA VAL A 63 7.23 0.47 23.70
C VAL A 63 8.68 0.12 24.01
N GLY A 64 8.91 -0.69 25.05
CA GLY A 64 10.26 -1.12 25.43
C GLY A 64 10.96 -1.88 24.31
N LYS A 65 10.23 -2.77 23.62
CA LYS A 65 10.74 -3.49 22.45
C LYS A 65 11.14 -2.53 21.33
N ALA A 66 10.23 -1.65 20.89
CA ALA A 66 10.51 -0.69 19.83
C ALA A 66 11.69 0.24 20.19
N ALA A 67 11.73 0.72 21.43
CA ALA A 67 12.82 1.55 21.96
C ALA A 67 14.17 0.83 22.00
N SER A 68 14.18 -0.50 22.18
CA SER A 68 15.41 -1.31 22.20
C SER A 68 15.84 -1.85 20.84
N SER A 69 15.05 -1.59 19.78
CA SER A 69 15.25 -2.19 18.46
C SER A 69 15.94 -1.25 17.47
N LEU A 70 16.58 -1.86 16.47
CA LEU A 70 16.80 -1.22 15.18
C LEU A 70 15.52 -1.33 14.36
N ILE A 71 14.90 -0.19 14.04
CA ILE A 71 13.70 -0.10 13.24
C ILE A 71 14.10 0.33 11.84
N VAL A 72 13.83 -0.53 10.86
CA VAL A 72 14.03 -0.24 9.44
C VAL A 72 12.67 0.07 8.82
N MET A 73 12.51 1.30 8.33
CA MET A 73 11.35 1.79 7.61
C MET A 73 11.66 1.70 6.12
N ASP A 74 11.24 0.61 5.49
CA ASP A 74 11.49 0.35 4.06
C ASP A 74 10.41 0.95 3.16
N GLU A 75 10.82 1.51 2.02
CA GLU A 75 9.97 2.20 1.06
C GLU A 75 9.09 3.31 1.69
N ALA A 76 9.71 4.21 2.44
CA ALA A 76 9.02 5.28 3.17
C ALA A 76 8.13 6.17 2.28
N GLN A 77 8.43 6.29 0.99
CA GLN A 77 7.61 6.99 0.01
C GLN A 77 6.20 6.38 -0.16
N LEU A 78 6.00 5.08 0.13
CA LEU A 78 4.68 4.43 0.07
C LEU A 78 3.69 4.96 1.12
N LEU A 79 4.16 5.72 2.11
CA LEU A 79 3.29 6.41 3.04
C LEU A 79 2.61 7.64 2.42
N GLN A 80 3.06 8.12 1.25
CA GLN A 80 2.48 9.30 0.63
C GLN A 80 0.98 9.11 0.32
N ASP A 81 0.20 10.12 0.68
CA ASP A 81 -1.25 10.16 0.49
C ASP A 81 -1.68 11.49 -0.16
N ASN A 82 -2.96 11.58 -0.53
CA ASN A 82 -3.52 12.72 -1.25
C ASN A 82 -3.44 14.06 -0.49
N PHE A 83 -3.16 14.03 0.81
CA PHE A 83 -3.12 15.22 1.67
C PHE A 83 -1.71 15.52 2.19
N TRP A 84 -0.69 14.74 1.78
CA TRP A 84 0.63 14.73 2.41
C TRP A 84 0.56 14.49 3.94
N TYR A 85 -0.50 13.84 4.41
CA TYR A 85 -0.79 13.75 5.83
C TYR A 85 0.21 12.85 6.55
N SER A 86 0.37 11.62 6.05
CA SER A 86 1.27 10.63 6.63
C SER A 86 2.73 11.08 6.54
N MET A 87 3.11 11.68 5.41
CA MET A 87 4.43 12.27 5.18
C MET A 87 4.74 13.40 6.18
N ALA A 88 3.76 14.25 6.50
CA ALA A 88 3.94 15.31 7.49
C ALA A 88 4.05 14.80 8.94
N LEU A 89 3.57 13.59 9.23
CA LEU A 89 3.61 13.00 10.57
C LEU A 89 4.82 12.09 10.78
N LEU A 90 5.33 11.47 9.72
CA LEU A 90 6.47 10.55 9.77
C LEU A 90 7.67 11.09 10.56
N PRO A 91 8.15 12.34 10.35
CA PRO A 91 9.26 12.88 11.15
C PRO A 91 8.97 12.92 12.65
N SER A 92 7.72 13.20 13.05
CA SER A 92 7.36 13.24 14.47
C SER A 92 7.37 11.85 15.09
N HIS A 93 6.96 10.82 14.35
CA HIS A 93 7.07 9.43 14.79
C HIS A 93 8.53 9.00 14.95
N VAL A 94 9.36 9.27 13.93
CA VAL A 94 10.79 8.95 13.93
C VAL A 94 11.49 9.63 15.11
N HIS A 95 11.30 10.94 15.30
CA HIS A 95 11.90 11.68 16.41
C HIS A 95 11.45 11.17 17.79
N THR A 96 10.19 10.75 17.92
CA THR A 96 9.66 10.19 19.18
C THR A 96 10.26 8.81 19.48
N LEU A 97 10.48 7.98 18.46
CA LEU A 97 11.15 6.69 18.63
C LEU A 97 12.61 6.89 19.03
N LEU A 98 13.31 7.80 18.35
CA LEU A 98 14.69 8.17 18.67
C LEU A 98 14.82 8.73 20.09
N SER A 99 13.90 9.58 20.55
CA SER A 99 13.94 10.16 21.90
C SER A 99 13.75 9.11 23.01
N LEU A 100 13.12 7.98 22.71
CA LEU A 100 12.98 6.84 23.63
C LEU A 100 14.14 5.83 23.53
N GLY A 101 15.11 6.06 22.64
CA GLY A 101 16.32 5.23 22.51
C GLY A 101 16.35 4.28 21.32
N ALA A 102 15.31 4.26 20.47
CA ALA A 102 15.31 3.42 19.28
C ALA A 102 16.41 3.84 18.29
N LYS A 103 16.85 2.90 17.45
CA LYS A 103 17.68 3.20 16.28
C LYS A 103 16.81 3.15 15.03
N MET A 104 17.00 4.08 14.12
CA MET A 104 16.14 4.22 12.94
C MET A 104 16.97 4.17 11.66
N VAL A 105 16.49 3.42 10.67
CA VAL A 105 16.92 3.50 9.27
C VAL A 105 15.67 3.77 8.43
N VAL A 106 15.64 4.86 7.69
CA VAL A 106 14.53 5.20 6.79
C VAL A 106 15.04 5.06 5.36
N MET A 107 14.52 4.08 4.64
CA MET A 107 14.89 3.76 3.26
C MET A 107 13.82 4.26 2.31
N THR A 108 14.24 4.81 1.19
CA THR A 108 13.36 5.22 0.09
C THR A 108 14.18 5.32 -1.19
N ALA A 109 13.57 4.93 -2.31
CA ALA A 109 14.13 5.18 -3.62
C ALA A 109 13.94 6.64 -4.07
N THR A 110 12.95 7.33 -3.51
CA THR A 110 12.56 8.70 -3.86
C THR A 110 12.28 9.48 -2.58
N MET A 111 13.20 10.37 -2.18
CA MET A 111 13.02 11.20 -0.97
C MET A 111 12.65 12.63 -1.39
N PRO A 112 11.38 13.05 -1.26
CA PRO A 112 11.01 14.44 -1.51
C PRO A 112 11.82 15.40 -0.61
N PRO A 113 12.38 16.50 -1.16
CA PRO A 113 13.21 17.43 -0.38
C PRO A 113 12.57 17.95 0.92
N PRO A 114 11.25 18.28 0.97
CA PRO A 114 10.60 18.68 2.22
C PRO A 114 10.68 17.61 3.32
N LEU A 115 10.54 16.33 2.96
CA LEU A 115 10.63 15.22 3.91
C LEU A 115 12.06 15.04 4.42
N LYS A 116 13.07 15.09 3.53
CA LYS A 116 14.50 15.01 3.90
C LYS A 116 14.84 16.06 4.95
N ARG A 117 14.40 17.32 4.73
CA ARG A 117 14.62 18.43 5.66
C ARG A 117 13.93 18.17 7.01
N GLU A 118 12.67 17.75 7.02
CA GLU A 118 11.95 17.50 8.28
C GLU A 118 12.51 16.30 9.07
N LEU A 119 13.05 15.27 8.41
CA LEU A 119 13.65 14.11 9.09
C LEU A 119 15.01 14.40 9.71
N LEU A 120 15.81 15.29 9.11
CA LEU A 120 17.17 15.60 9.59
C LEU A 120 17.19 16.79 10.57
N ASP A 121 16.45 17.84 10.25
CA ASP A 121 16.51 19.13 10.93
C ASP A 121 15.16 19.56 11.54
N GLY A 122 14.17 18.66 11.52
CA GLY A 122 12.81 18.98 11.95
C GLY A 122 12.69 19.20 13.46
N TYR A 123 11.72 20.04 13.82
CA TYR A 123 11.39 20.32 15.21
C TYR A 123 11.01 19.02 15.96
N GLY A 124 11.78 18.68 17.00
CA GLY A 124 11.61 17.48 17.83
C GLY A 124 12.75 16.47 17.71
N MET A 125 13.69 16.65 16.77
CA MET A 125 14.89 15.84 16.68
C MET A 125 15.68 15.91 18.02
N PRO A 126 16.02 14.76 18.64
CA PRO A 126 16.83 14.77 19.86
C PRO A 126 18.22 15.35 19.60
N LYS A 127 18.67 16.27 20.47
CA LYS A 127 19.94 16.99 20.29
C LYS A 127 21.18 16.09 20.30
N ASP A 128 21.09 14.97 21.01
CA ASP A 128 22.20 14.02 21.19
C ASP A 128 22.21 12.93 20.11
N VAL A 129 21.28 12.99 19.14
CA VAL A 129 21.20 12.04 18.03
C VAL A 129 21.84 12.67 16.79
N LYS A 130 22.84 11.99 16.25
CA LYS A 130 23.39 12.31 14.93
C LYS A 130 22.56 11.60 13.87
N ALA A 131 21.92 12.36 12.99
CA ALA A 131 21.31 11.83 11.77
C ALA A 131 22.16 12.18 10.56
N GLU A 132 22.25 11.26 9.62
CA GLU A 132 22.94 11.45 8.35
C GLU A 132 22.10 10.84 7.22
N CYS A 133 22.13 11.49 6.06
CA CYS A 133 21.55 10.95 4.85
C CYS A 133 22.69 10.27 4.09
N ILE A 134 22.53 8.98 3.85
CA ILE A 134 23.48 8.18 3.07
C ILE A 134 22.82 7.95 1.71
N GLU A 135 23.40 8.54 0.68
CA GLU A 135 22.98 8.32 -0.70
C GLU A 135 23.77 7.14 -1.26
N ALA A 136 23.08 6.16 -1.83
CA ALA A 136 23.74 5.01 -2.42
C ALA A 136 24.49 5.44 -3.69
N GLU A 137 25.81 5.28 -3.70
CA GLU A 137 26.64 5.56 -4.87
C GLU A 137 26.50 4.48 -5.97
N ASP A 138 25.95 3.32 -5.61
CA ASP A 138 25.76 2.20 -6.51
C ASP A 138 24.71 2.51 -7.57
N LYS A 139 25.15 2.71 -8.82
CA LYS A 139 24.22 2.78 -9.95
C LYS A 139 23.70 1.38 -10.26
N PRO A 140 22.38 1.15 -10.19
CA PRO A 140 21.82 -0.16 -10.49
C PRO A 140 22.18 -0.53 -11.93
N SER A 141 22.75 -1.72 -12.09
CA SER A 141 23.12 -2.26 -13.39
C SER A 141 21.86 -2.60 -14.20
N ARG A 142 21.42 -1.67 -15.05
CA ARG A 142 20.18 -1.78 -15.85
C ARG A 142 20.44 -1.70 -17.36
N GLY A 143 19.41 -2.00 -18.12
CA GLY A 143 19.35 -1.81 -19.57
C GLY A 143 18.98 -0.38 -19.96
N GLU A 144 18.89 -0.13 -21.27
CA GLU A 144 18.46 1.17 -21.81
C GLU A 144 16.94 1.27 -21.78
N ILE A 145 16.42 2.44 -21.37
CA ILE A 145 14.99 2.71 -21.33
C ILE A 145 14.68 3.86 -22.28
N GLU A 146 13.71 3.64 -23.16
CA GLU A 146 13.12 4.69 -23.99
C GLU A 146 11.76 5.09 -23.38
N VAL A 147 11.53 6.40 -23.24
CA VAL A 147 10.26 6.95 -22.76
C VAL A 147 9.56 7.65 -23.91
N GLU A 148 8.31 7.25 -24.16
CA GLU A 148 7.41 7.85 -25.12
C GLU A 148 6.22 8.47 -24.42
N LEU A 149 5.88 9.70 -24.79
CA LEU A 149 4.77 10.45 -24.23
C LEU A 149 3.64 10.56 -25.26
N ARG A 150 2.43 10.11 -24.89
CA ARG A 150 1.24 10.18 -25.75
C ARG A 150 0.20 11.12 -25.13
N ARG A 151 -0.23 12.14 -25.87
CA ARG A 151 -1.24 13.14 -25.41
C ARG A 151 -2.68 12.67 -25.59
N GLU A 152 -2.91 11.38 -25.41
CA GLU A 152 -4.22 10.75 -25.59
C GLU A 152 -4.57 9.93 -24.34
N THR A 153 -5.81 9.44 -24.29
CA THR A 153 -6.25 8.53 -23.22
C THR A 153 -5.83 7.11 -23.58
N LEU A 154 -5.30 6.37 -22.60
CA LEU A 154 -4.99 4.95 -22.78
C LEU A 154 -6.27 4.20 -23.20
N PRO A 155 -6.27 3.53 -24.38
CA PRO A 155 -7.48 2.97 -24.96
C PRO A 155 -8.02 1.79 -24.15
N VAL A 156 -9.34 1.60 -24.20
CA VAL A 156 -10.01 0.43 -23.61
C VAL A 156 -10.66 -0.47 -24.66
N GLU A 157 -10.74 0.01 -25.90
CA GLU A 157 -11.31 -0.70 -27.04
C GLU A 157 -10.34 -1.75 -27.58
N GLU A 158 -10.88 -2.87 -28.05
CA GLU A 158 -10.12 -4.05 -28.49
C GLU A 158 -9.09 -3.68 -29.58
N GLU A 159 -9.51 -3.05 -30.67
CA GLU A 159 -8.64 -2.75 -31.82
C GLU A 159 -7.52 -1.77 -31.48
N ALA A 160 -7.81 -0.72 -30.73
CA ALA A 160 -6.80 0.27 -30.32
C ALA A 160 -5.79 -0.31 -29.31
N LEU A 161 -6.25 -1.21 -28.42
CA LEU A 161 -5.36 -1.97 -27.55
C LEU A 161 -4.45 -2.90 -28.36
N ARG A 162 -4.99 -3.60 -29.36
CA ARG A 162 -4.20 -4.47 -30.25
C ARG A 162 -3.12 -3.68 -30.99
N GLU A 163 -3.47 -2.55 -31.60
CA GLU A 163 -2.52 -1.67 -32.28
C GLU A 163 -1.40 -1.21 -31.34
N THR A 164 -1.75 -0.80 -30.12
CA THR A 164 -0.75 -0.41 -29.10
C THR A 164 0.18 -1.58 -28.76
N LEU A 165 -0.36 -2.80 -28.60
CA LEU A 165 0.43 -3.98 -28.24
C LEU A 165 1.32 -4.50 -29.38
N GLU A 166 0.95 -4.29 -30.64
CA GLU A 166 1.76 -4.68 -31.81
C GLU A 166 3.10 -3.93 -31.88
N GLU A 167 3.17 -2.74 -31.28
CA GLU A 167 4.40 -1.94 -31.16
C GLU A 167 5.26 -2.32 -29.95
N CYS A 168 4.81 -3.27 -29.12
CA CYS A 168 5.38 -3.54 -27.81
C CYS A 168 5.98 -4.94 -27.74
N ASP A 169 7.16 -5.05 -27.12
CA ASP A 169 7.77 -6.34 -26.87
C ASP A 169 7.37 -6.89 -25.48
N PRO A 170 6.95 -8.16 -25.37
CA PRO A 170 6.67 -8.79 -24.09
C PRO A 170 7.95 -9.09 -23.30
N PRO A 171 7.86 -9.30 -21.97
CA PRO A 171 6.66 -9.16 -21.14
C PRO A 171 6.21 -7.70 -20.97
N ILE A 172 4.89 -7.47 -21.02
CA ILE A 172 4.24 -6.15 -21.00
C ILE A 172 3.55 -5.91 -19.66
N LEU A 173 3.81 -4.76 -19.05
CA LEU A 173 3.13 -4.25 -17.87
C LEU A 173 2.21 -3.08 -18.27
N ILE A 174 0.91 -3.21 -18.02
CA ILE A 174 -0.07 -2.13 -18.22
C ILE A 174 -0.52 -1.63 -16.85
N VAL A 175 -0.21 -0.39 -16.49
CA VAL A 175 -0.58 0.22 -15.19
C VAL A 175 -1.65 1.28 -15.35
N LEU A 176 -2.79 1.04 -14.73
CA LEU A 176 -3.96 1.91 -14.77
C LEU A 176 -4.27 2.44 -13.38
N ASN A 177 -4.69 3.70 -13.28
CA ASN A 177 -4.93 4.34 -11.99
C ASN A 177 -6.23 3.85 -11.33
N LYS A 178 -7.24 3.45 -12.12
CA LYS A 178 -8.55 2.98 -11.66
C LYS A 178 -8.71 1.47 -11.84
N VAL A 179 -9.19 0.79 -10.79
CA VAL A 179 -9.52 -0.65 -10.84
C VAL A 179 -10.56 -0.95 -11.92
N ALA A 180 -11.59 -0.11 -12.08
CA ALA A 180 -12.62 -0.30 -13.09
C ALA A 180 -12.03 -0.35 -14.51
N LYS A 181 -11.16 0.60 -14.84
CA LYS A 181 -10.47 0.64 -16.14
C LYS A 181 -9.52 -0.55 -16.33
N ALA A 182 -8.82 -0.97 -15.27
CA ALA A 182 -8.00 -2.19 -15.31
C ALA A 182 -8.81 -3.45 -15.64
N VAL A 183 -10.01 -3.58 -15.07
CA VAL A 183 -10.93 -4.68 -15.39
C VAL A 183 -11.47 -4.57 -16.83
N GLU A 184 -11.78 -3.37 -17.31
CA GLU A 184 -12.21 -3.14 -18.70
C GLU A 184 -11.13 -3.56 -19.70
N VAL A 185 -9.89 -3.09 -19.54
CA VAL A 185 -8.74 -3.47 -20.38
C VAL A 185 -8.50 -4.98 -20.32
N TYR A 186 -8.51 -5.58 -19.12
CA TYR A 186 -8.37 -7.03 -18.97
C TYR A 186 -9.44 -7.81 -19.74
N ARG A 187 -10.71 -7.38 -19.68
CA ARG A 187 -11.81 -8.00 -20.41
C ARG A 187 -11.66 -7.84 -21.92
N ALA A 188 -11.25 -6.66 -22.40
CA ALA A 188 -11.00 -6.42 -23.82
C ALA A 188 -9.88 -7.33 -24.35
N LEU A 189 -8.75 -7.42 -23.64
CA LEU A 189 -7.64 -8.30 -24.01
C LEU A 189 -8.01 -9.79 -23.97
N LYS A 190 -8.84 -10.22 -23.01
CA LYS A 190 -9.36 -11.59 -22.99
C LYS A 190 -10.29 -11.89 -24.17
N LYS A 191 -11.12 -10.94 -24.60
CA LYS A 191 -11.95 -11.09 -25.80
C LYS A 191 -11.10 -11.20 -27.06
N LEU A 192 -10.07 -10.35 -27.20
CA LEU A 192 -9.10 -10.45 -28.29
C LEU A 192 -8.43 -11.82 -28.33
N GLN A 193 -7.96 -12.33 -27.18
CA GLN A 193 -7.37 -13.66 -27.07
C GLN A 193 -8.33 -14.76 -27.57
N ILE A 194 -9.61 -14.73 -27.15
CA ILE A 194 -10.62 -15.70 -27.59
C ILE A 194 -10.90 -15.61 -29.10
N ARG A 195 -10.80 -14.41 -29.68
CA ARG A 195 -11.04 -14.14 -31.11
C ARG A 195 -9.81 -14.38 -31.99
N GLY A 196 -8.68 -14.79 -31.42
CA GLY A 196 -7.42 -14.96 -32.15
C GLY A 196 -6.73 -13.65 -32.54
N GLY A 197 -7.08 -12.53 -31.90
CA GLY A 197 -6.45 -11.22 -32.10
C GLY A 197 -5.13 -11.04 -31.32
N LEU A 198 -4.72 -12.05 -30.55
CA LEU A 198 -3.44 -12.12 -29.85
C LEU A 198 -2.82 -13.52 -30.10
N PRO A 199 -1.48 -13.66 -30.05
CA PRO A 199 -0.84 -14.97 -30.13
C PRO A 199 -1.35 -15.95 -29.07
N GLU A 200 -1.45 -17.24 -29.43
CA GLU A 200 -2.08 -18.27 -28.58
C GLU A 200 -1.36 -18.49 -27.24
N ASP A 201 -0.05 -18.26 -27.21
CA ASP A 201 0.81 -18.44 -26.05
C ASP A 201 0.86 -17.20 -25.12
N VAL A 202 0.10 -16.14 -25.42
CA VAL A 202 0.01 -14.96 -24.56
C VAL A 202 -0.73 -15.28 -23.27
N THR A 203 -0.07 -15.09 -22.14
CA THR A 203 -0.68 -15.16 -20.81
C THR A 203 -1.11 -13.78 -20.36
N ILE A 204 -2.41 -13.60 -20.10
CA ILE A 204 -2.99 -12.33 -19.61
C ILE A 204 -3.38 -12.48 -18.14
N ARG A 205 -2.85 -11.61 -17.27
CA ARG A 205 -3.15 -11.55 -15.83
C ARG A 205 -3.63 -10.16 -15.40
N LEU A 206 -4.43 -10.10 -14.34
CA LEU A 206 -4.92 -8.87 -13.71
C LEU A 206 -4.55 -8.84 -12.23
N LEU A 207 -3.91 -7.78 -11.76
CA LEU A 207 -3.51 -7.60 -10.37
C LEU A 207 -3.99 -6.25 -9.81
N HIS A 208 -4.82 -6.26 -8.78
CA HIS A 208 -5.27 -5.03 -8.11
C HIS A 208 -5.65 -5.30 -6.64
N SER A 209 -5.78 -4.24 -5.84
CA SER A 209 -6.03 -4.35 -4.40
C SER A 209 -7.36 -5.02 -4.02
N ARG A 210 -8.38 -4.95 -4.89
CA ARG A 210 -9.71 -5.56 -4.68
C ARG A 210 -9.81 -7.04 -5.05
N LEU A 211 -8.68 -7.73 -5.28
CA LEU A 211 -8.69 -9.18 -5.47
C LEU A 211 -8.78 -9.89 -4.12
N ARG A 212 -9.39 -11.08 -4.12
CA ARG A 212 -9.31 -12.01 -3.00
C ARG A 212 -7.84 -12.31 -2.67
N ARG A 213 -7.51 -12.39 -1.39
CA ARG A 213 -6.15 -12.68 -0.93
C ARG A 213 -5.57 -13.92 -1.60
N GLY A 214 -6.33 -15.02 -1.68
CA GLY A 214 -5.88 -16.26 -2.31
C GLY A 214 -5.49 -16.06 -3.78
N MET A 215 -6.38 -15.46 -4.57
CA MET A 215 -6.14 -15.16 -5.99
C MET A 215 -4.94 -14.21 -6.20
N ARG A 216 -4.79 -13.21 -5.33
CA ARG A 216 -3.64 -12.31 -5.38
C ARG A 216 -2.33 -13.08 -5.14
N SER A 217 -2.29 -13.92 -4.11
CA SER A 217 -1.12 -14.76 -3.81
C SER A 217 -0.80 -15.74 -4.94
N GLU A 218 -1.82 -16.36 -5.56
CA GLU A 218 -1.61 -17.25 -6.71
C GLU A 218 -0.95 -16.53 -7.89
N ILE A 219 -1.37 -15.30 -8.18
CA ILE A 219 -0.79 -14.48 -9.26
C ILE A 219 0.65 -14.08 -8.91
N GLU A 220 0.89 -13.59 -7.69
CA GLU A 220 2.23 -13.21 -7.22
C GLU A 220 3.19 -14.42 -7.26
N GLU A 221 2.78 -15.57 -6.75
CA GLU A 221 3.57 -16.81 -6.79
C GLU A 221 3.81 -17.31 -8.22
N ALA A 222 2.83 -17.18 -9.11
CA ALA A 222 3.01 -17.59 -10.50
C ALA A 222 4.01 -16.69 -11.23
N LEU A 223 4.00 -15.38 -10.96
CA LEU A 223 4.99 -14.43 -11.48
C LEU A 223 6.39 -14.71 -10.91
N GLU A 224 6.50 -15.03 -9.61
CA GLU A 224 7.77 -15.45 -9.00
C GLU A 224 8.31 -16.77 -9.61
N ARG A 225 7.42 -17.74 -9.90
CA ARG A 225 7.78 -19.07 -10.46
C ARG A 225 8.18 -19.02 -11.93
N GLU A 226 7.47 -18.24 -12.74
CA GLU A 226 7.77 -18.09 -14.18
C GLU A 226 9.13 -17.44 -14.40
N GLY A 227 9.61 -16.70 -13.39
CA GLY A 227 10.90 -16.04 -13.41
C GLY A 227 10.94 -14.93 -14.46
N GLU A 228 12.08 -14.26 -14.53
CA GLU A 228 12.34 -13.15 -15.45
C GLU A 228 12.70 -13.66 -16.88
N GLY A 229 11.90 -14.56 -17.46
CA GLY A 229 12.10 -15.08 -18.82
C GLY A 229 11.49 -14.19 -19.92
N ASP A 230 11.76 -14.52 -21.19
CA ASP A 230 11.03 -13.98 -22.36
C ASP A 230 9.62 -14.59 -22.45
N SER A 231 8.84 -14.44 -21.40
CA SER A 231 7.45 -14.88 -21.35
C SER A 231 6.59 -13.95 -22.21
N ASN A 232 5.65 -14.53 -22.97
CA ASN A 232 4.56 -13.78 -23.61
C ASN A 232 3.49 -13.38 -22.58
N LEU A 233 3.89 -12.62 -21.55
CA LEU A 233 3.04 -12.18 -20.46
C LEU A 233 2.55 -10.75 -20.70
N ILE A 234 1.26 -10.52 -20.49
CA ILE A 234 0.66 -9.19 -20.31
C ILE A 234 0.09 -9.13 -18.89
N LEU A 235 0.70 -8.34 -18.03
CA LEU A 235 0.21 -8.05 -16.69
C LEU A 235 -0.50 -6.71 -16.68
N ILE A 236 -1.81 -6.72 -16.43
CA ILE A 236 -2.59 -5.51 -16.17
C ILE A 236 -2.61 -5.30 -14.66
N SER A 237 -2.22 -4.13 -14.20
CA SER A 237 -2.16 -3.82 -12.79
C SER A 237 -2.64 -2.41 -12.46
N THR A 238 -2.91 -2.18 -11.19
CA THR A 238 -2.95 -0.83 -10.61
C THR A 238 -1.68 -0.54 -9.82
N GLN A 239 -1.69 0.48 -8.96
CA GLN A 239 -0.58 0.91 -8.10
C GLN A 239 -0.02 -0.20 -7.20
N VAL A 240 -0.71 -1.33 -7.05
CA VAL A 240 -0.22 -2.49 -6.29
C VAL A 240 1.12 -3.04 -6.82
N ILE A 241 1.45 -2.79 -8.08
CA ILE A 241 2.73 -3.20 -8.68
C ILE A 241 3.94 -2.43 -8.11
N GLU A 242 3.69 -1.24 -7.57
CA GLU A 242 4.74 -0.36 -7.06
C GLU A 242 5.37 -0.94 -5.78
N ALA A 243 4.62 -1.75 -5.03
CA ALA A 243 5.05 -2.38 -3.80
C ALA A 243 5.22 -3.91 -3.96
N GLY A 244 6.47 -4.36 -3.97
CA GLY A 244 6.80 -5.76 -3.66
C GLY A 244 6.71 -6.80 -4.78
N LEU A 245 6.34 -6.45 -6.03
CA LEU A 245 6.47 -7.39 -7.15
C LEU A 245 7.87 -7.30 -7.78
N ASP A 246 8.61 -8.41 -7.73
CA ASP A 246 9.94 -8.54 -8.33
C ASP A 246 9.87 -9.26 -9.69
N TYR A 247 9.31 -8.58 -10.70
CA TYR A 247 9.22 -9.08 -12.07
C TYR A 247 9.82 -8.05 -13.04
N ASN A 248 10.65 -8.52 -13.97
CA ASN A 248 11.29 -7.66 -14.96
C ASN A 248 10.47 -7.63 -16.26
N PHE A 249 9.94 -6.46 -16.60
CA PHE A 249 9.20 -6.23 -17.84
C PHE A 249 10.09 -5.68 -18.95
N ARG A 250 9.66 -5.83 -20.21
CA ARG A 250 10.31 -5.17 -21.35
C ARG A 250 9.56 -3.90 -21.74
N THR A 251 8.23 -3.96 -21.69
CA THR A 251 7.38 -2.81 -22.00
C THR A 251 6.55 -2.39 -20.80
N LEU A 252 6.50 -1.09 -20.54
CA LEU A 252 5.55 -0.45 -19.64
C LEU A 252 4.58 0.40 -20.45
N ILE A 253 3.29 0.22 -20.22
CA ILE A 253 2.23 1.11 -20.69
C ILE A 253 1.55 1.66 -19.43
N THR A 254 1.56 2.97 -19.22
CA THR A 254 1.00 3.56 -17.99
C THR A 254 0.23 4.84 -18.28
N GLU A 255 -0.79 5.08 -17.45
CA GLU A 255 -1.38 6.41 -17.33
C GLU A 255 -0.44 7.35 -16.57
N LEU A 256 -0.61 8.65 -16.79
CA LEU A 256 -0.02 9.69 -15.96
C LEU A 256 -0.33 9.41 -14.48
N SER A 257 0.66 9.59 -13.62
CA SER A 257 0.56 9.43 -12.18
C SER A 257 1.54 10.38 -11.51
N PRO A 258 1.59 10.47 -10.17
CA PRO A 258 2.66 11.20 -9.49
C PRO A 258 4.04 10.75 -9.98
N VAL A 259 5.01 11.67 -10.01
CA VAL A 259 6.32 11.43 -10.62
C VAL A 259 7.10 10.32 -9.93
N ASP A 260 6.99 10.19 -8.61
CA ASP A 260 7.51 9.07 -7.83
C ASP A 260 6.92 7.73 -8.28
N SER A 261 5.60 7.63 -8.45
CA SER A 261 4.96 6.42 -9.00
C SER A 261 5.43 6.12 -10.43
N LEU A 262 5.63 7.13 -11.29
CA LEU A 262 6.17 6.93 -12.64
C LEU A 262 7.59 6.36 -12.57
N ILE A 263 8.47 6.94 -11.76
CA ILE A 263 9.85 6.46 -11.58
C ILE A 263 9.85 5.01 -11.09
N GLN A 264 8.96 4.65 -10.16
CA GLN A 264 8.83 3.27 -9.66
C GLN A 264 8.34 2.29 -10.72
N ARG A 265 7.34 2.68 -11.53
CA ARG A 265 6.80 1.86 -12.63
C ARG A 265 7.85 1.64 -13.71
N ILE A 266 8.56 2.68 -14.11
CA ILE A 266 9.68 2.60 -15.06
C ILE A 266 10.81 1.75 -14.46
N GLY A 267 11.00 1.82 -13.14
CA GLY A 267 11.89 0.94 -12.38
C GLY A 267 11.56 -0.56 -12.48
N ARG A 268 10.42 -0.96 -13.06
CA ARG A 268 10.03 -2.38 -13.31
C ARG A 268 10.44 -2.88 -14.70
N ILE A 269 10.91 -2.03 -15.60
CA ILE A 269 11.39 -2.44 -16.93
C ILE A 269 12.93 -2.46 -17.01
N ALA A 270 13.45 -3.26 -17.95
CA ALA A 270 14.86 -3.32 -18.33
C ALA A 270 15.85 -3.41 -17.15
N ARG A 271 15.57 -4.25 -16.15
CA ARG A 271 16.45 -4.46 -14.97
C ARG A 271 17.76 -5.20 -15.29
N ARG A 272 17.96 -5.64 -16.53
CA ARG A 272 19.15 -6.40 -16.97
C ARG A 272 19.96 -5.61 -17.99
N ARG A 273 21.29 -5.69 -17.88
CA ARG A 273 22.20 -5.12 -18.88
C ARG A 273 21.94 -5.69 -20.27
N GLY A 274 22.06 -4.83 -21.28
CA GLY A 274 21.90 -5.20 -22.69
C GLY A 274 20.45 -5.42 -23.12
N VAL A 275 19.48 -5.27 -22.22
CA VAL A 275 18.05 -5.25 -22.57
C VAL A 275 17.65 -3.81 -22.90
N LYS A 276 16.85 -3.63 -23.95
CA LYS A 276 16.14 -2.38 -24.21
C LYS A 276 14.72 -2.51 -23.69
N GLY A 277 14.27 -1.53 -22.94
CA GLY A 277 12.89 -1.40 -22.50
C GLY A 277 12.24 -0.14 -23.04
N ARG A 278 10.91 -0.16 -23.14
CA ARG A 278 10.10 0.98 -23.60
C ARG A 278 9.03 1.29 -22.58
N ALA A 279 8.87 2.57 -22.25
CA ALA A 279 7.81 3.08 -21.38
C ALA A 279 6.92 4.05 -22.17
N ILE A 280 5.67 3.68 -22.38
CA ILE A 280 4.65 4.51 -23.04
C ILE A 280 3.77 5.12 -21.96
N ILE A 281 3.78 6.45 -21.87
CA ILE A 281 3.05 7.21 -20.85
C ILE A 281 1.94 8.03 -21.50
N TYR A 282 0.69 7.71 -21.15
CA TYR A 282 -0.50 8.42 -21.61
C TYR A 282 -0.78 9.63 -20.71
N LEU A 283 -0.67 10.83 -21.28
CA LEU A 283 -0.75 12.14 -20.61
C LEU A 283 -2.20 12.65 -20.50
N ASP A 284 -3.09 11.80 -19.99
CA ASP A 284 -4.49 12.16 -19.72
C ASP A 284 -4.68 12.57 -18.25
N LEU A 285 -4.98 13.86 -18.02
CA LEU A 285 -5.26 14.39 -16.68
C LEU A 285 -6.56 13.82 -16.09
N GLU A 286 -7.58 13.56 -16.90
CA GLU A 286 -8.87 13.06 -16.43
C GLU A 286 -8.76 11.61 -15.93
N ALA A 287 -7.79 10.84 -16.46
CA ALA A 287 -7.47 9.51 -15.96
C ALA A 287 -6.98 9.53 -14.49
N SER A 288 -6.32 10.62 -14.08
CA SER A 288 -5.76 10.81 -12.73
C SER A 288 -6.69 11.52 -11.75
N ARG A 289 -7.73 12.17 -12.28
CA ARG A 289 -8.66 12.99 -11.50
C ARG A 289 -9.36 12.20 -10.40
N ASN A 290 -9.48 12.80 -9.22
CA ASN A 290 -10.04 12.22 -8.00
C ASN A 290 -9.28 11.00 -7.44
N ILE A 291 -8.13 10.63 -8.02
CA ILE A 291 -7.28 9.55 -7.52
C ILE A 291 -6.08 10.15 -6.82
N TYR A 292 -5.39 11.06 -7.51
CA TYR A 292 -4.26 11.81 -6.99
C TYR A 292 -4.60 13.30 -6.94
N PRO A 293 -3.84 14.10 -6.18
CA PRO A 293 -4.08 15.54 -6.11
C PRO A 293 -3.73 16.26 -7.40
N ASP A 294 -4.62 17.14 -7.86
CA ASP A 294 -4.45 17.90 -9.11
C ASP A 294 -3.11 18.65 -9.14
N ALA A 295 -2.72 19.30 -8.04
CA ALA A 295 -1.45 20.03 -7.95
C ALA A 295 -0.22 19.15 -8.24
N ILE A 296 -0.25 17.88 -7.82
CA ILE A 296 0.85 16.93 -8.02
C ILE A 296 0.84 16.41 -9.46
N ILE A 297 -0.33 16.11 -10.01
CA ILE A 297 -0.45 15.60 -11.38
C ILE A 297 -0.11 16.68 -12.40
N GLU A 298 -0.59 17.91 -12.21
CA GLU A 298 -0.21 19.05 -13.04
C GLU A 298 1.29 19.36 -12.94
N GLY A 299 1.85 19.27 -11.73
CA GLY A 299 3.29 19.37 -11.51
C GLY A 299 4.05 18.29 -12.28
N THR A 300 3.58 17.05 -12.21
CA THR A 300 4.18 15.91 -12.90
C THR A 300 4.09 16.06 -14.41
N LEU A 301 2.95 16.48 -14.95
CA LEU A 301 2.80 16.74 -16.39
C LEU A 301 3.81 17.77 -16.86
N ARG A 302 3.95 18.90 -16.15
CA ARG A 302 4.94 19.94 -16.49
C ARG A 302 6.37 19.41 -16.43
N ALA A 303 6.72 18.64 -15.40
CA ALA A 303 8.05 18.06 -15.25
C ALA A 303 8.37 17.07 -16.39
N VAL A 304 7.43 16.17 -16.70
CA VAL A 304 7.60 15.15 -17.75
C VAL A 304 7.65 15.77 -19.15
N GLU A 305 6.86 16.81 -19.44
CA GLU A 305 6.91 17.50 -20.74
C GLU A 305 8.21 18.31 -20.93
N ARG A 306 8.75 18.90 -19.85
CA ARG A 306 10.00 19.66 -19.89
C ARG A 306 11.22 18.73 -20.07
N CYS A 307 11.17 17.57 -19.41
CA CYS A 307 12.34 16.73 -19.16
C CYS A 307 12.05 15.23 -19.45
N GLY A 308 11.36 14.91 -20.54
CA GLY A 308 10.99 13.52 -20.86
C GLY A 308 12.18 12.56 -20.97
N ALA A 309 13.35 13.06 -21.41
CA ALA A 309 14.60 12.30 -21.47
C ALA A 309 15.21 12.02 -20.08
N GLU A 310 14.97 12.86 -19.08
CA GLU A 310 15.45 12.62 -17.72
C GLU A 310 14.66 11.49 -17.04
N LEU A 311 13.41 11.28 -17.46
CA LEU A 311 12.55 10.25 -16.88
C LEU A 311 13.05 8.82 -17.19
N SER A 312 13.76 8.61 -18.30
CA SER A 312 14.37 7.31 -18.61
C SER A 312 15.57 7.00 -17.71
N GLU A 313 16.29 8.04 -17.26
CA GLU A 313 17.47 7.90 -16.39
C GLU A 313 17.11 7.84 -14.91
N ALA A 314 15.99 8.44 -14.51
CA ALA A 314 15.56 8.56 -13.11
C ALA A 314 15.58 7.26 -12.29
N PRO A 315 15.21 6.07 -12.82
CA PRO A 315 15.31 4.81 -12.06
C PRO A 315 16.74 4.36 -11.74
N SER A 316 17.75 4.98 -12.37
CA SER A 316 19.18 4.65 -12.24
C SER A 316 20.03 5.82 -11.76
N ASN A 317 19.47 7.02 -11.67
CA ASN A 317 20.15 8.25 -11.29
C ASN A 317 19.37 8.98 -10.20
N LEU A 318 19.90 8.95 -8.97
CA LEU A 318 19.27 9.56 -7.80
C LEU A 318 19.20 11.09 -7.89
N GLU A 319 20.16 11.74 -8.54
CA GLU A 319 20.16 13.20 -8.72
C GLU A 319 18.98 13.62 -9.60
N VAL A 320 18.82 12.96 -10.76
CA VAL A 320 17.70 13.20 -11.68
C VAL A 320 16.37 12.90 -11.02
N SER A 321 16.28 11.79 -10.28
CA SER A 321 15.07 11.48 -9.52
C SER A 321 14.76 12.56 -8.48
N SER A 322 15.76 13.11 -7.81
CA SER A 322 15.58 14.15 -6.77
C SER A 322 15.17 15.49 -7.38
N GLU A 323 15.70 15.84 -8.55
CA GLU A 323 15.32 17.04 -9.30
C GLU A 323 13.86 16.98 -9.75
N LEU A 324 13.45 15.88 -10.40
CA LEU A 324 12.07 15.65 -10.81
C LEU A 324 11.09 15.72 -9.62
N LEU A 325 11.45 15.14 -8.46
CA LEU A 325 10.65 15.26 -7.24
C LEU A 325 10.59 16.69 -6.72
N GLY A 326 11.69 17.44 -6.80
CA GLY A 326 11.78 18.83 -6.36
C GLY A 326 10.87 19.77 -7.16
N ASP A 327 10.72 19.53 -8.46
CA ASP A 327 9.81 20.30 -9.34
C ASP A 327 8.33 20.05 -9.04
N VAL A 328 7.99 18.84 -8.57
CA VAL A 328 6.60 18.43 -8.30
C VAL A 328 6.21 18.74 -6.85
N TYR A 329 7.04 18.33 -5.88
CA TYR A 329 6.79 18.45 -4.45
C TYR A 329 7.39 19.73 -3.86
N THR A 330 7.04 20.87 -4.46
CA THR A 330 7.42 22.19 -3.96
C THR A 330 6.77 22.48 -2.60
N GLU A 331 7.33 23.41 -1.82
CA GLU A 331 6.75 23.82 -0.54
C GLU A 331 5.29 24.31 -0.69
N ASP A 332 4.98 25.00 -1.78
CA ASP A 332 3.65 25.52 -2.05
C ASP A 332 2.66 24.41 -2.45
N ALA A 333 3.11 23.44 -3.26
CA ALA A 333 2.32 22.24 -3.56
C ALA A 333 1.97 21.49 -2.27
N VAL A 334 2.97 21.20 -1.42
CA VAL A 334 2.77 20.50 -0.14
C VAL A 334 1.82 21.27 0.79
N LYS A 335 1.98 22.60 0.91
CA LYS A 335 1.05 23.45 1.70
C LYS A 335 -0.38 23.40 1.16
N SER A 336 -0.54 23.34 -0.16
CA SER A 336 -1.85 23.21 -0.81
C SER A 336 -2.52 21.87 -0.45
N LEU A 337 -1.79 20.76 -0.51
CA LEU A 337 -2.29 19.42 -0.15
C LEU A 337 -2.76 19.34 1.30
N GLN A 338 -2.04 20.01 2.21
CA GLN A 338 -2.32 19.97 3.63
C GLN A 338 -3.45 20.91 4.06
N LYS A 339 -3.98 21.77 3.17
CA LYS A 339 -4.89 22.86 3.52
C LYS A 339 -6.10 22.40 4.34
N ASP A 340 -6.73 21.30 3.91
CA ASP A 340 -7.96 20.80 4.52
C ASP A 340 -7.70 19.94 5.78
N VAL A 341 -6.46 19.52 6.00
CA VAL A 341 -6.09 18.58 7.08
C VAL A 341 -5.08 19.17 8.07
N ARG A 342 -4.76 20.46 7.94
CA ARG A 342 -3.71 21.14 8.73
C ARG A 342 -3.98 21.10 10.23
N SER A 343 -5.25 21.23 10.62
CA SER A 343 -5.68 21.14 12.03
C SER A 343 -5.49 19.73 12.59
N ASP A 344 -5.79 18.70 11.79
CA ASP A 344 -5.55 17.30 12.15
C ASP A 344 -4.06 16.99 12.28
N ILE A 345 -3.24 17.43 11.32
CA ILE A 345 -1.77 17.29 11.38
C ILE A 345 -1.25 17.92 12.67
N TRP A 346 -1.64 19.17 12.97
CA TRP A 346 -1.19 19.86 14.18
C TRP A 346 -1.58 19.11 15.46
N ARG A 347 -2.84 18.67 15.55
CA ARG A 347 -3.37 17.92 16.70
C ARG A 347 -2.63 16.60 16.89
N VAL A 348 -2.50 15.79 15.84
CA VAL A 348 -1.86 14.47 15.90
C VAL A 348 -0.37 14.59 16.17
N ARG A 349 0.30 15.56 15.56
CA ARG A 349 1.70 15.90 15.86
C ARG A 349 1.90 16.24 17.34
N GLY A 350 0.98 16.98 17.95
CA GLY A 350 1.00 17.26 19.40
C GLY A 350 0.86 16.00 20.26
N LEU A 351 -0.04 15.08 19.88
CA LEU A 351 -0.21 13.79 20.56
C LEU A 351 1.04 12.91 20.47
N ILE A 352 1.63 12.80 19.29
CA ILE A 352 2.87 12.03 19.05
C ILE A 352 3.99 12.56 19.93
N LYS A 353 4.19 13.88 19.94
CA LYS A 353 5.28 14.54 20.68
C LYS A 353 5.11 14.47 22.19
N GLY A 354 3.87 14.55 22.68
CA GLY A 354 3.55 14.40 24.10
C GLY A 354 3.51 12.95 24.60
N PHE A 355 3.72 11.97 23.71
CA PHE A 355 3.62 10.56 24.08
C PHE A 355 4.63 10.15 25.17
N PRO A 356 5.93 10.51 25.09
CA PRO A 356 6.91 10.15 26.11
C PRO A 356 6.50 10.59 27.53
N GLU A 357 5.95 11.79 27.68
CA GLU A 357 5.49 12.30 28.97
C GLU A 357 4.25 11.53 29.48
N THR A 358 3.30 11.22 28.59
CA THR A 358 2.09 10.48 28.96
C THR A 358 2.37 9.01 29.31
N LEU A 359 3.41 8.41 28.71
CA LEU A 359 3.84 7.04 28.97
C LEU A 359 4.24 6.86 30.45
N LEU A 360 5.00 7.82 31.00
CA LEU A 360 5.40 7.83 32.41
C LEU A 360 4.21 7.91 33.35
N LEU A 361 3.17 8.66 32.95
CA LEU A 361 1.94 8.80 33.70
C LEU A 361 1.00 7.57 33.56
N ARG A 362 1.36 6.58 32.72
CA ARG A 362 0.52 5.43 32.34
C ARG A 362 -0.87 5.82 31.88
N VAL A 363 -1.02 7.07 31.41
CA VAL A 363 -2.29 7.56 30.88
C VAL A 363 -2.39 7.03 29.46
N ARG A 364 -3.35 6.13 29.23
CA ARG A 364 -3.68 5.74 27.86
C ARG A 364 -4.11 6.99 27.10
N PRO A 365 -3.51 7.27 25.93
CA PRO A 365 -4.01 8.32 25.07
C PRO A 365 -5.36 7.87 24.49
N ARG A 366 -6.44 8.06 25.25
CA ARG A 366 -7.83 7.84 24.79
C ARG A 366 -8.16 8.71 23.57
N SER A 367 -7.37 9.77 23.35
CA SER A 367 -7.48 10.76 22.28
C SER A 367 -6.58 10.49 21.06
N MET A 368 -5.67 9.51 21.11
CA MET A 368 -4.99 9.03 19.91
C MET A 368 -5.98 8.18 19.11
N GLY A 369 -6.86 8.87 18.40
CA GLY A 369 -7.84 8.29 17.50
C GLY A 369 -7.21 7.71 16.23
N GLU A 370 -8.08 7.15 15.41
CA GLU A 370 -7.81 6.31 14.25
C GLU A 370 -7.00 6.92 13.10
N ASN A 371 -6.61 8.21 13.19
CA ASN A 371 -5.88 8.93 12.15
C ASN A 371 -4.42 9.21 12.53
N LEU A 372 -3.80 8.29 13.28
CA LEU A 372 -2.45 8.50 13.81
C LEU A 372 -1.38 8.58 12.72
N ILE A 373 -1.58 7.83 11.64
CA ILE A 373 -0.65 7.77 10.51
C ILE A 373 -1.37 8.22 9.23
N ARG A 374 -2.59 7.71 8.98
CA ARG A 374 -3.34 7.93 7.74
C ARG A 374 -4.74 8.45 8.04
N LEU A 375 -5.29 9.24 7.12
CA LEU A 375 -6.69 9.71 7.17
C LEU A 375 -7.68 8.70 6.62
N GLY A 376 -7.22 7.55 6.12
CA GLY A 376 -8.09 6.47 5.65
C GLY A 376 -8.06 5.28 6.60
N CYS A 377 -9.12 4.48 6.58
CA CYS A 377 -9.14 3.16 7.22
C CYS A 377 -9.39 2.07 6.17
N GLU A 378 -8.84 0.88 6.41
CA GLU A 378 -9.18 -0.31 5.64
C GLU A 378 -10.32 -1.06 6.32
N ILE A 379 -11.37 -1.31 5.54
CA ILE A 379 -12.47 -2.20 5.92
C ILE A 379 -12.14 -3.57 5.35
N ARG A 380 -12.01 -4.57 6.22
CA ARG A 380 -11.87 -5.94 5.77
C ARG A 380 -13.24 -6.51 5.48
N CYS A 381 -13.34 -7.24 4.39
CA CYS A 381 -14.56 -7.87 3.97
C CYS A 381 -14.28 -9.34 3.70
N TRP A 382 -15.23 -10.21 4.02
CA TRP A 382 -15.15 -11.62 3.72
C TRP A 382 -16.16 -11.93 2.62
N LEU A 383 -15.67 -12.41 1.47
CA LEU A 383 -16.53 -12.85 0.37
C LEU A 383 -16.93 -14.29 0.64
N ALA A 384 -18.14 -14.48 1.15
CA ALA A 384 -18.67 -15.80 1.42
C ALA A 384 -19.17 -16.48 0.14
N ASP A 385 -19.07 -17.80 0.09
CA ASP A 385 -19.83 -18.57 -0.90
C ASP A 385 -21.34 -18.42 -0.61
N ARG A 386 -22.17 -18.54 -1.66
CA ARG A 386 -23.63 -18.34 -1.58
C ARG A 386 -24.31 -19.14 -0.46
N GLU A 387 -23.81 -20.33 -0.16
CA GLU A 387 -24.35 -21.15 0.94
C GLU A 387 -24.11 -20.50 2.31
N TYR A 388 -22.88 -20.06 2.58
CA TYR A 388 -22.53 -19.40 3.83
C TYR A 388 -23.18 -18.02 3.94
N GLU A 389 -23.25 -17.27 2.84
CA GLU A 389 -23.90 -15.97 2.78
C GLU A 389 -25.35 -16.03 3.28
N ASN A 390 -26.16 -16.94 2.70
CA ASN A 390 -27.56 -17.11 3.10
C ASN A 390 -27.71 -17.46 4.58
N ARG A 391 -26.88 -18.37 5.09
CA ARG A 391 -26.91 -18.79 6.50
C ARG A 391 -26.55 -17.66 7.44
N ILE A 392 -25.51 -16.89 7.11
CA ILE A 392 -25.09 -15.72 7.88
C ILE A 392 -26.15 -14.63 7.85
N MET A 393 -26.80 -14.39 6.71
CA MET A 393 -27.93 -13.45 6.60
C MET A 393 -29.11 -13.87 7.48
N CYS A 394 -29.33 -15.18 7.66
CA CYS A 394 -30.32 -15.71 8.61
C CYS A 394 -29.85 -15.68 10.08
N GLY A 395 -28.65 -15.18 10.36
CA GLY A 395 -28.09 -15.09 11.71
C GLY A 395 -27.49 -16.39 12.25
N GLU A 396 -27.28 -17.39 11.38
CA GLU A 396 -26.64 -18.65 11.75
C GLU A 396 -25.12 -18.49 11.91
N GLU A 397 -24.52 -19.39 12.70
CA GLU A 397 -23.07 -19.54 12.80
C GLU A 397 -22.60 -20.54 11.73
N VAL A 398 -21.54 -20.19 11.01
CA VAL A 398 -20.92 -21.06 10.01
C VAL A 398 -19.50 -21.43 10.43
N GLU A 399 -19.15 -22.71 10.25
CA GLU A 399 -17.79 -23.20 10.48
C GLU A 399 -17.05 -23.20 9.14
N VAL A 400 -15.88 -22.57 9.12
CA VAL A 400 -15.04 -22.43 7.93
C VAL A 400 -13.62 -22.81 8.29
N ARG A 401 -12.89 -23.46 7.37
CA ARG A 401 -11.46 -23.68 7.55
C ARG A 401 -10.75 -22.33 7.56
N LEU A 402 -9.76 -22.19 8.45
CA LEU A 402 -9.01 -20.95 8.63
C LEU A 402 -8.33 -20.48 7.33
N ASP A 403 -7.80 -21.42 6.54
CA ASP A 403 -7.17 -21.12 5.25
C ASP A 403 -8.18 -20.55 4.24
N ASP A 404 -9.32 -21.22 4.07
CA ASP A 404 -10.40 -20.78 3.17
C ASP A 404 -10.97 -19.42 3.59
N TYR A 405 -11.09 -19.20 4.90
CA TYR A 405 -11.47 -17.92 5.47
C TYR A 405 -10.47 -16.82 5.08
N HIS A 406 -9.17 -17.04 5.28
CA HIS A 406 -8.14 -16.06 4.95
C HIS A 406 -8.03 -15.77 3.46
N GLN A 407 -8.21 -16.77 2.60
CA GLN A 407 -8.13 -16.62 1.14
C GLN A 407 -9.27 -15.75 0.57
N ASN A 408 -10.43 -15.74 1.23
CA ASN A 408 -11.61 -15.00 0.81
C ASN A 408 -11.73 -13.59 1.42
N ILE A 409 -10.68 -13.09 2.07
CA ILE A 409 -10.63 -11.71 2.55
C ILE A 409 -10.34 -10.75 1.39
N ILE A 410 -11.07 -9.63 1.36
CA ILE A 410 -10.90 -8.48 0.48
C ILE A 410 -10.78 -7.23 1.35
N SER A 411 -9.84 -6.33 1.04
CA SER A 411 -9.72 -5.03 1.72
C SER A 411 -10.33 -3.91 0.88
N LEU A 412 -11.18 -3.10 1.50
CA LEU A 412 -11.74 -1.88 0.90
C LEU A 412 -11.22 -0.65 1.65
N SER A 413 -10.55 0.25 0.95
CA SER A 413 -10.05 1.50 1.52
C SER A 413 -11.17 2.55 1.58
N MET A 414 -11.26 3.28 2.69
CA MET A 414 -12.26 4.32 2.90
C MET A 414 -11.60 5.55 3.53
N LEU A 415 -11.90 6.75 3.02
CA LEU A 415 -11.40 8.00 3.57
C LEU A 415 -12.21 8.41 4.81
N LYS A 416 -11.51 8.89 5.83
CA LYS A 416 -12.09 9.30 7.12
C LYS A 416 -11.50 10.64 7.59
N LEU A 417 -12.13 11.72 7.13
CA LEU A 417 -11.83 13.08 7.60
C LEU A 417 -12.55 13.38 8.91
N SER A 418 -11.93 14.17 9.79
CA SER A 418 -12.47 14.48 11.13
C SER A 418 -13.78 15.27 11.10
N ASP A 419 -14.07 15.97 10.01
CA ASP A 419 -15.21 16.86 9.80
C ASP A 419 -16.31 16.27 8.89
N ARG A 420 -16.11 15.06 8.34
CA ARG A 420 -17.05 14.41 7.41
C ARG A 420 -17.44 13.01 7.85
N GLN A 421 -18.67 12.61 7.51
CA GLN A 421 -19.06 11.20 7.67
C GLN A 421 -18.37 10.36 6.59
N PRO A 422 -17.75 9.22 6.96
CA PRO A 422 -17.01 8.41 6.00
C PRO A 422 -17.96 7.66 5.07
N GLU A 423 -17.76 7.76 3.76
CA GLU A 423 -18.66 7.12 2.80
C GLU A 423 -18.51 5.59 2.84
N ILE A 424 -19.58 4.89 3.23
CA ILE A 424 -19.60 3.42 3.30
C ILE A 424 -19.62 2.88 1.86
N PRO A 425 -18.70 1.99 1.47
CA PRO A 425 -18.72 1.40 0.13
C PRO A 425 -20.04 0.68 -0.15
N GLU A 426 -20.70 1.00 -1.27
CA GLU A 426 -21.95 0.35 -1.68
C GLU A 426 -21.83 -1.17 -1.79
N ALA A 427 -20.62 -1.68 -2.08
CA ALA A 427 -20.37 -3.11 -2.17
C ALA A 427 -20.67 -3.89 -0.87
N ILE A 428 -20.63 -3.25 0.31
CA ILE A 428 -20.92 -3.92 1.59
C ILE A 428 -22.31 -3.58 2.14
N ILE A 429 -23.12 -2.86 1.38
CA ILE A 429 -24.47 -2.48 1.77
C ILE A 429 -25.44 -3.56 1.32
N HIS A 430 -26.12 -4.16 2.29
CA HIS A 430 -27.13 -5.18 2.11
C HIS A 430 -28.53 -4.57 2.23
N GLU A 431 -29.49 -5.08 1.47
CA GLU A 431 -30.90 -4.71 1.58
C GLU A 431 -31.72 -5.94 1.98
N VAL A 432 -32.26 -5.91 3.19
CA VAL A 432 -33.08 -7.00 3.76
C VAL A 432 -34.39 -6.41 4.28
N ASP A 433 -35.52 -6.94 3.84
CA ASP A 433 -36.86 -6.48 4.21
C ASP A 433 -37.09 -4.96 4.01
N GLY A 434 -36.54 -4.40 2.93
CA GLY A 434 -36.62 -2.96 2.61
C GLY A 434 -35.77 -2.07 3.52
N ARG A 435 -34.85 -2.65 4.30
CA ARG A 435 -33.90 -1.91 5.14
C ARG A 435 -32.49 -2.07 4.60
N ARG A 436 -31.79 -0.94 4.42
CA ARG A 436 -30.37 -0.90 4.08
C ARG A 436 -29.52 -0.98 5.34
N GLY A 437 -28.51 -1.83 5.32
CA GLY A 437 -27.59 -2.03 6.43
C GLY A 437 -26.33 -2.74 5.98
N VAL A 438 -25.52 -3.17 6.95
CA VAL A 438 -24.33 -3.98 6.71
C VAL A 438 -24.33 -5.15 7.67
N ILE A 439 -23.65 -6.23 7.31
CA ILE A 439 -23.49 -7.39 8.19
C ILE A 439 -22.07 -7.36 8.74
N LYS A 440 -21.94 -7.04 10.03
CA LYS A 440 -20.67 -7.12 10.73
C LYS A 440 -20.43 -8.57 11.11
N LEU A 441 -19.25 -9.08 10.82
CA LEU A 441 -18.86 -10.44 11.15
C LEU A 441 -18.12 -10.50 12.49
N GLU A 442 -18.58 -11.41 13.36
CA GLU A 442 -17.83 -11.87 14.52
C GLU A 442 -17.14 -13.19 14.18
N VAL A 443 -15.83 -13.26 14.42
CA VAL A 443 -15.02 -14.44 14.09
C VAL A 443 -14.33 -14.94 15.36
N LYS A 444 -14.45 -16.24 15.64
CA LYS A 444 -13.85 -16.90 16.81
C LYS A 444 -13.16 -18.20 16.39
N GLU A 445 -11.95 -18.44 16.90
CA GLU A 445 -11.27 -19.72 16.71
C GLU A 445 -11.96 -20.81 17.56
N LYS A 446 -12.21 -21.98 16.95
CA LYS A 446 -12.83 -23.10 17.64
C LYS A 446 -11.82 -23.71 18.62
N LYS A 447 -12.11 -23.62 19.93
CA LYS A 447 -11.16 -23.99 21.01
C LYS A 447 -10.60 -25.42 20.93
N ASN A 448 -11.32 -26.35 20.30
CA ASN A 448 -11.00 -27.78 20.28
C ASN A 448 -10.53 -28.30 18.92
N GLU A 449 -10.52 -27.47 17.87
CA GLU A 449 -10.13 -27.85 16.51
C GLU A 449 -9.26 -26.74 15.91
N ARG A 450 -7.94 -26.97 15.88
CA ARG A 450 -7.01 -26.02 15.26
C ARG A 450 -7.32 -25.90 13.78
N GLY A 451 -7.41 -24.66 13.30
CA GLY A 451 -7.64 -24.37 11.88
C GLY A 451 -9.11 -24.30 11.47
N ILE A 452 -10.05 -24.24 12.42
CA ILE A 452 -11.47 -23.94 12.14
C ILE A 452 -11.88 -22.65 12.85
N VAL A 453 -12.56 -21.79 12.12
CA VAL A 453 -13.14 -20.54 12.62
C VAL A 453 -14.65 -20.59 12.53
N ILE A 454 -15.31 -20.06 13.57
CA ILE A 454 -16.74 -19.84 13.61
C ILE A 454 -16.98 -18.38 13.20
N VAL A 455 -17.75 -18.19 12.14
CA VAL A 455 -18.14 -16.88 11.62
C VAL A 455 -19.63 -16.67 11.89
N ARG A 456 -19.99 -15.50 12.43
CA ARG A 456 -21.36 -15.11 12.71
C ARG A 456 -21.64 -13.70 12.22
N GLY A 457 -22.78 -13.51 11.56
CA GLY A 457 -23.25 -12.18 11.15
C GLY A 457 -24.06 -11.47 12.23
N GLU A 458 -23.81 -10.17 12.37
CA GLU A 458 -24.64 -9.26 13.14
C GLU A 458 -25.09 -8.11 12.23
N TRP A 459 -26.40 -7.97 12.04
CA TRP A 459 -26.96 -6.87 11.27
C TRP A 459 -26.73 -5.53 11.96
N LYS A 460 -26.26 -4.53 11.21
CA LYS A 460 -26.08 -3.15 11.66
C LYS A 460 -26.77 -2.19 10.70
N THR A 461 -27.50 -1.23 11.26
CA THR A 461 -27.97 -0.09 10.48
C THR A 461 -26.78 0.77 10.04
N LEU A 462 -26.90 1.50 8.92
CA LEU A 462 -25.83 2.39 8.47
C LEU A 462 -25.34 3.34 9.58
N ARG A 463 -26.27 3.90 10.38
CA ARG A 463 -25.95 4.77 11.52
C ARG A 463 -25.10 4.08 12.59
N GLU A 464 -25.35 2.81 12.88
CA GLU A 464 -24.52 2.03 13.80
C GLU A 464 -23.18 1.69 13.18
N THR A 465 -23.15 1.37 11.88
CA THR A 465 -21.91 1.15 11.13
C THR A 465 -20.98 2.34 11.23
N PHE A 466 -21.48 3.56 11.01
CA PHE A 466 -20.69 4.77 11.22
C PHE A 466 -20.11 4.87 12.64
N LYS A 467 -20.90 4.54 13.68
CA LYS A 467 -20.39 4.55 15.06
C LYS A 467 -19.33 3.48 15.30
N VAL A 468 -19.48 2.31 14.69
CA VAL A 468 -18.55 1.19 14.82
C VAL A 468 -17.24 1.51 14.10
N ILE A 469 -17.32 1.98 12.86
CA ILE A 469 -16.20 2.50 12.08
C ILE A 469 -15.54 3.69 12.78
N ASN A 470 -16.29 4.54 13.47
CA ASN A 470 -15.73 5.71 14.17
C ASN A 470 -15.07 5.41 15.52
N ARG A 471 -15.28 4.21 16.08
CA ARG A 471 -14.78 3.80 17.40
C ARG A 471 -13.73 2.69 17.33
N GLY A 472 -13.52 2.12 16.16
CA GLY A 472 -12.78 0.88 15.97
C GLY A 472 -11.53 1.09 15.13
N ASN A 473 -10.39 0.60 15.62
CA ASN A 473 -9.23 0.37 14.77
C ASN A 473 -9.61 -0.61 13.64
N GLY A 474 -9.01 -0.44 12.46
CA GLY A 474 -9.31 -1.11 11.17
C GLY A 474 -9.20 -2.65 11.12
N GLU A 475 -9.93 -3.34 11.99
CA GLU A 475 -10.10 -4.79 12.03
C GLU A 475 -11.61 -5.12 12.12
N LEU A 476 -12.45 -4.32 11.46
CA LEU A 476 -13.85 -4.64 11.25
C LEU A 476 -13.97 -5.52 10.03
N LEU A 477 -14.66 -6.65 10.19
CA LEU A 477 -14.96 -7.57 9.11
C LEU A 477 -16.43 -7.43 8.72
N PHE A 478 -16.71 -7.25 7.43
CA PHE A 478 -18.07 -7.21 6.89
C PHE A 478 -18.27 -8.31 5.85
N LEU A 479 -19.50 -8.78 5.69
CA LEU A 479 -19.88 -9.65 4.59
C LEU A 479 -20.01 -8.82 3.31
N LEU A 480 -19.39 -9.29 2.22
CA LEU A 480 -19.55 -8.72 0.87
C LEU A 480 -20.68 -9.43 0.12
#